data_AF-A0A7Y0KG72-F1
#
_entry.id   AF-A0A7Y0KG72-F1
#
_cell.length_a   1.000
_cell.length_b   1.000
_cell.length_c   1.000
_cell.angle_alpha   90.00
_cell.angle_beta   90.00
_cell.angle_gamma   90.00
#
_symmetry.space_group_name_H-M   'P 1'
#
loop_
_entity.id
_entity.type
_entity.pdbx_description
1 polymer ?
#
loop_
_entity_poly.entity_id
_entity_poly.type
_entity_poly.pdbx_seq_one_letter_code
_entity_poly.pdbx_strand_id
1 'polypeptide(L)'
;MGGTRHDDGGWDPGALAWLREVRDRWRALGVLGLLEDTVAAVWERNVSRHDPEVAGDTPVTLGITSSENLRTVLLRAAPEWEPRGVLIGAPWNSLAVAHEAVVLHLMKAPDRAGSRPDFATLRWVGEVRGAAATVNGLVYAPARDDRTGQLWFDGFGVPPPTRPVPPADGHVGLRHVVLVWTGAAATSTTAGWLAVPWEHDAGPTWLAALPLWAHGPDEVPAPRRVPAVSLSFDRVAPDPAPPPVRRA
;
A
#
# COMPACT_ATOMS: atom_id res chain seq x y z
N MET A 1 -24.19 38.54 -7.15
CA MET A 1 -24.57 37.12 -7.08
C MET A 1 -23.32 36.33 -7.43
N GLY A 2 -22.46 35.89 -6.50
CA GLY A 2 -22.72 34.98 -5.38
C GLY A 2 -23.19 33.64 -5.97
N GLY A 3 -22.41 32.57 -6.12
CA GLY A 3 -21.16 32.13 -5.52
C GLY A 3 -21.38 30.68 -5.07
N THR A 4 -20.90 29.71 -5.83
CA THR A 4 -20.81 28.30 -5.42
C THR A 4 -19.43 27.77 -5.78
N ARG A 5 -18.48 27.97 -4.86
CA ARG A 5 -17.31 27.12 -4.71
C ARG A 5 -17.82 25.70 -4.45
N HIS A 6 -17.44 24.74 -5.27
CA HIS A 6 -17.38 23.35 -4.85
C HIS A 6 -15.91 22.93 -4.78
N ASP A 7 -15.35 23.19 -3.60
CA ASP A 7 -14.19 22.50 -3.05
C ASP A 7 -14.50 21.00 -2.93
N ASP A 8 -13.64 20.13 -3.49
CA ASP A 8 -13.18 18.84 -2.91
C ASP A 8 -12.52 17.92 -3.95
N GLY A 9 -11.31 18.27 -4.38
CA GLY A 9 -10.39 17.34 -5.06
C GLY A 9 -9.69 16.45 -4.04
N GLY A 10 -9.98 15.14 -4.03
CA GLY A 10 -9.51 14.20 -3.02
C GLY A 10 -9.34 12.78 -3.58
N TRP A 11 -8.75 11.91 -2.77
CA TRP A 11 -8.61 10.47 -2.99
C TRP A 11 -9.86 9.80 -3.57
N ASP A 12 -9.69 8.64 -4.22
CA ASP A 12 -10.83 7.79 -4.58
C ASP A 12 -11.64 7.47 -3.30
N PRO A 13 -12.91 7.88 -3.21
CA PRO A 13 -13.67 7.81 -1.96
C PRO A 13 -13.94 6.37 -1.53
N GLY A 14 -14.11 5.44 -2.49
CA GLY A 14 -14.28 4.01 -2.22
C GLY A 14 -13.01 3.39 -1.66
N ALA A 15 -11.86 3.63 -2.30
CA ALA A 15 -10.55 3.19 -1.81
C ALA A 15 -10.24 3.78 -0.43
N LEU A 16 -10.58 5.05 -0.19
CA LEU A 16 -10.35 5.70 1.10
C LEU A 16 -11.23 5.11 2.22
N ALA A 17 -12.50 4.81 1.93
CA ALA A 17 -13.40 4.15 2.88
C ALA A 17 -12.89 2.74 3.22
N TRP A 18 -12.59 1.93 2.20
CA TRP A 18 -11.98 0.61 2.37
C TRP A 18 -10.67 0.65 3.16
N LEU A 19 -9.79 1.62 2.86
CA LEU A 19 -8.52 1.78 3.56
C LEU A 19 -8.70 2.11 5.04
N ARG A 20 -9.76 2.87 5.41
CA ARG A 20 -10.11 3.12 6.81
C ARG A 20 -10.57 1.85 7.51
N GLU A 21 -11.38 1.03 6.86
CA GLU A 21 -11.82 -0.27 7.41
C GLU A 21 -10.64 -1.23 7.61
N VAL A 22 -9.72 -1.31 6.65
CA VAL A 22 -8.46 -2.07 6.79
C VAL A 22 -7.66 -1.55 7.97
N ARG A 23 -7.45 -0.23 8.06
CA ARG A 23 -6.72 0.39 9.17
C ARG A 23 -7.34 0.04 10.52
N ASP A 24 -8.65 0.20 10.66
CA ASP A 24 -9.33 0.02 11.95
C ASP A 24 -9.30 -1.45 12.40
N ARG A 25 -9.51 -2.40 11.48
CA ARG A 25 -9.35 -3.84 11.76
C ARG A 25 -7.92 -4.19 12.14
N TRP A 26 -6.94 -3.77 11.36
CA TRP A 26 -5.53 -4.09 11.61
C TRP A 26 -4.99 -3.42 12.86
N ARG A 27 -5.52 -2.25 13.23
CA ARG A 27 -5.24 -1.58 14.51
C ARG A 27 -5.84 -2.36 15.67
N ALA A 28 -7.11 -2.77 15.58
CA ALA A 28 -7.76 -3.57 16.63
C ALA A 28 -7.05 -4.91 16.86
N LEU A 29 -6.50 -5.52 15.80
CA LEU A 29 -5.70 -6.74 15.87
C LEU A 29 -4.28 -6.51 16.42
N GLY A 30 -3.80 -5.26 16.47
CA GLY A 30 -2.47 -4.88 16.93
C GLY A 30 -1.37 -4.92 15.86
N VAL A 31 -1.68 -5.30 14.61
CA VAL A 31 -0.69 -5.39 13.52
C VAL A 31 -0.06 -4.03 13.22
N LEU A 32 -0.85 -2.95 13.24
CA LEU A 32 -0.30 -1.61 13.01
C LEU A 32 0.61 -1.15 14.14
N GLY A 33 0.31 -1.53 15.39
CA GLY A 33 1.19 -1.25 16.54
C GLY A 33 2.52 -1.99 16.42
N LEU A 34 2.49 -3.28 16.07
CA LEU A 34 3.70 -4.06 15.78
C LEU A 34 4.59 -3.36 14.74
N LEU A 35 3.99 -2.92 13.65
CA LEU A 35 4.71 -2.27 12.54
C LEU A 35 5.30 -0.92 12.98
N GLU A 36 4.53 -0.10 13.69
CA GLU A 36 4.98 1.19 14.22
C GLU A 36 6.16 1.02 15.19
N ASP A 37 6.01 0.16 16.20
CA ASP A 37 7.04 -0.10 17.21
C ASP A 37 8.32 -0.67 16.56
N THR A 38 8.17 -1.60 15.63
CA THR A 38 9.30 -2.20 14.92
C THR A 38 10.01 -1.18 14.03
N VAL A 39 9.27 -0.30 13.36
CA VAL A 39 9.84 0.80 12.56
C VAL A 39 10.61 1.78 13.43
N ALA A 40 10.02 2.21 14.54
CA ALA A 40 10.69 3.12 15.48
C ALA A 40 11.98 2.51 16.04
N ALA A 41 11.91 1.29 16.58
CA ALA A 41 13.06 0.63 17.21
C ALA A 41 14.19 0.32 16.22
N VAL A 42 13.87 -0.14 15.00
CA VAL A 42 14.88 -0.39 13.97
C VAL A 42 15.50 0.92 13.49
N TRP A 43 14.71 1.96 13.29
CA TRP A 43 15.22 3.26 12.86
C TRP A 43 16.18 3.86 13.89
N GLU A 44 15.78 3.93 15.17
CA GLU A 44 16.61 4.41 16.26
C GLU A 44 17.94 3.65 16.35
N ARG A 45 17.88 2.31 16.32
CA ARG A 45 19.08 1.46 16.36
C ARG A 45 19.99 1.68 15.16
N ASN A 46 19.44 1.90 13.98
CA ASN A 46 20.24 2.11 12.78
C ASN A 46 20.86 3.50 12.75
N VAL A 47 20.12 4.53 13.17
CA VAL A 47 20.63 5.89 13.32
C VAL A 47 21.78 5.93 14.33
N SER A 48 21.66 5.26 15.48
CA SER A 48 22.74 5.24 16.49
C SER A 48 24.04 4.57 16.02
N ARG A 49 23.99 3.79 14.93
CA ARG A 49 25.14 3.12 14.31
C ARG A 49 25.62 3.82 13.03
N HIS A 50 24.83 4.76 12.54
CA HIS A 50 25.07 5.45 11.30
C HIS A 50 26.24 6.42 11.50
N ASP A 51 27.35 6.16 10.82
CA ASP A 51 28.56 6.97 10.97
C ASP A 51 29.08 7.40 9.59
N PRO A 52 28.61 8.55 9.07
CA PRO A 52 29.09 9.08 7.80
C PRO A 52 30.57 9.44 7.78
N GLU A 53 31.14 9.82 8.93
CA GLU A 53 32.50 10.34 9.02
C GLU A 53 33.54 9.22 9.13
N VAL A 54 33.24 8.18 9.93
CA VAL A 54 34.17 7.07 10.19
C VAL A 54 33.87 5.87 9.30
N ALA A 55 32.61 5.49 9.14
CA ALA A 55 32.21 4.30 8.37
C ALA A 55 31.87 4.62 6.91
N GLY A 56 31.76 5.90 6.54
CA GLY A 56 31.36 6.31 5.20
C GLY A 56 29.90 5.98 4.88
N ASP A 57 29.06 5.85 5.91
CA ASP A 57 27.65 5.54 5.71
C ASP A 57 26.94 6.66 4.92
N THR A 58 25.98 6.25 4.10
CA THR A 58 25.17 7.16 3.29
C THR A 58 23.69 7.01 3.65
N PRO A 59 22.83 7.97 3.27
CA PRO A 59 21.39 7.82 3.44
C PRO A 59 20.84 6.56 2.73
N VAL A 60 21.49 6.14 1.64
CA VAL A 60 21.18 4.90 0.92
C VAL A 60 21.51 3.67 1.76
N THR A 61 22.71 3.57 2.33
CA THR A 61 23.09 2.42 3.17
C THR A 61 22.22 2.35 4.42
N LEU A 62 21.87 3.49 5.01
CA LEU A 62 20.93 3.57 6.13
C LEU A 62 19.52 3.04 5.75
N GLY A 63 19.02 3.41 4.57
CA GLY A 63 17.74 2.92 4.05
C GLY A 63 17.73 1.41 3.78
N ILE A 64 18.80 0.89 3.18
CA ILE A 64 18.96 -0.55 2.92
C ILE A 64 19.04 -1.34 4.23
N THR A 65 19.92 -0.94 5.15
CA THR A 65 20.09 -1.59 6.46
C THR A 65 18.79 -1.56 7.27
N SER A 66 17.99 -0.49 7.16
CA SER A 66 16.68 -0.42 7.80
C SER A 66 15.69 -1.42 7.20
N SER A 67 15.65 -1.54 5.87
CA SER A 67 14.77 -2.51 5.22
C SER A 67 15.12 -3.96 5.59
N GLU A 68 16.42 -4.27 5.64
CA GLU A 68 16.93 -5.59 6.05
C GLU A 68 16.61 -5.89 7.52
N ASN A 69 16.89 -4.97 8.44
CA ASN A 69 16.62 -5.16 9.86
C ASN A 69 15.12 -5.27 10.16
N LEU A 70 14.27 -4.47 9.50
CA LEU A 70 12.81 -4.59 9.63
C LEU A 70 12.34 -5.98 9.22
N ARG A 71 12.82 -6.46 8.07
CA ARG A 71 12.48 -7.80 7.59
C ARG A 71 12.92 -8.88 8.58
N THR A 72 14.16 -8.84 9.05
CA THR A 72 14.66 -9.84 10.00
C THR A 72 13.86 -9.86 11.31
N VAL A 73 13.52 -8.69 11.85
CA VAL A 73 12.75 -8.58 13.09
C VAL A 73 11.32 -9.09 12.90
N LEU A 74 10.64 -8.67 11.82
CA LEU A 74 9.24 -9.06 11.58
C LEU A 74 9.11 -10.54 11.21
N LEU A 75 10.05 -11.12 10.46
CA LEU A 75 10.07 -12.56 10.20
C LEU A 75 10.28 -13.38 11.47
N ARG A 76 11.05 -12.88 12.43
CA ARG A 76 11.22 -13.54 13.73
C ARG A 76 9.92 -13.52 14.55
N ALA A 77 9.13 -12.46 14.44
CA ALA A 77 7.84 -12.36 15.11
C ALA A 77 6.75 -13.24 14.46
N ALA A 78 6.93 -13.69 13.21
CA ALA A 78 5.89 -14.40 12.43
C ALA A 78 5.16 -15.53 13.20
N PRO A 79 5.85 -16.46 13.91
CA PRO A 79 5.18 -17.55 14.61
C PRO A 79 4.21 -17.09 15.72
N GLU A 80 4.44 -15.93 16.32
CA GLU A 80 3.57 -15.37 17.36
C GLU A 80 2.27 -14.79 16.78
N TRP A 81 2.26 -14.49 15.49
CA TRP A 81 1.17 -13.82 14.77
C TRP A 81 0.34 -14.78 13.93
N GLU A 82 0.91 -15.91 13.52
CA GLU A 82 0.22 -16.94 12.74
C GLU A 82 -1.08 -17.46 13.40
N PRO A 83 -1.14 -17.73 14.73
CA PRO A 83 -2.39 -18.14 15.39
C PRO A 83 -3.52 -17.11 15.33
N ARG A 84 -3.19 -15.84 15.05
CA ARG A 84 -4.15 -14.73 14.86
C ARG A 84 -4.54 -14.55 13.39
N GLY A 85 -4.13 -15.47 12.51
CA GLY A 85 -4.37 -15.38 11.07
C GLY A 85 -3.57 -14.27 10.39
N VAL A 86 -2.43 -13.87 10.97
CA VAL A 86 -1.51 -12.88 10.38
C VAL A 86 -0.27 -13.61 9.89
N LEU A 87 -0.04 -13.55 8.59
CA LEU A 87 1.12 -14.19 7.95
C LEU A 87 2.17 -13.14 7.66
N ILE A 88 3.39 -13.33 8.16
CA ILE A 88 4.53 -12.45 7.91
C ILE A 88 5.57 -13.25 7.12
N GLY A 89 5.94 -12.75 5.93
CA GLY A 89 6.84 -13.43 5.02
C GLY A 89 7.69 -12.45 4.22
N ALA A 90 8.66 -12.96 3.46
CA ALA A 90 9.49 -12.16 2.56
C ALA A 90 9.56 -12.76 1.15
N PRO A 91 8.42 -12.91 0.45
CA PRO A 91 8.41 -13.43 -0.91
C PRO A 91 9.30 -12.58 -1.81
N TRP A 92 10.15 -13.24 -2.60
CA TRP A 92 11.15 -12.59 -3.47
C TRP A 92 11.96 -11.51 -2.76
N ASN A 93 12.35 -11.79 -1.51
CA ASN A 93 13.17 -10.90 -0.70
C ASN A 93 12.44 -9.61 -0.22
N SER A 94 11.13 -9.46 -0.52
CA SER A 94 10.31 -8.31 -0.15
C SER A 94 9.40 -8.65 1.02
N LEU A 95 9.54 -7.95 2.14
CA LEU A 95 8.69 -8.15 3.32
C LEU A 95 7.21 -7.86 3.01
N ALA A 96 6.35 -8.81 3.39
CA ALA A 96 4.91 -8.73 3.27
C ALA A 96 4.23 -9.22 4.56
N VAL A 97 3.12 -8.57 4.92
CA VAL A 97 2.22 -8.97 6.00
C VAL A 97 0.84 -9.20 5.41
N ALA A 98 0.22 -10.35 5.65
CA ALA A 98 -1.09 -10.68 5.09
C ALA A 98 -2.10 -11.05 6.18
N HIS A 99 -3.34 -10.57 6.03
CA HIS A 99 -4.47 -10.87 6.90
C HIS A 99 -5.80 -10.64 6.17
N GLU A 100 -6.76 -11.56 6.30
CA GLU A 100 -8.12 -11.46 5.72
C GLU A 100 -8.14 -10.95 4.26
N ALA A 101 -7.36 -11.62 3.39
CA ALA A 101 -7.22 -11.32 1.97
C ALA A 101 -6.61 -9.96 1.61
N VAL A 102 -6.06 -9.22 2.59
CA VAL A 102 -5.27 -8.01 2.38
C VAL A 102 -3.79 -8.30 2.60
N VAL A 103 -2.94 -7.80 1.70
CA VAL A 103 -1.48 -7.90 1.77
C VAL A 103 -0.88 -6.49 1.89
N LEU A 104 -0.15 -6.26 2.97
CA LEU A 104 0.60 -5.06 3.24
C LEU A 104 2.07 -5.25 2.85
N HIS A 105 2.58 -4.31 2.06
CA HIS A 105 3.99 -4.18 1.70
C HIS A 105 4.63 -3.02 2.45
N LEU A 106 5.93 -3.07 2.72
CA LEU A 106 6.65 -1.96 3.37
C LEU A 106 7.51 -1.19 2.38
N MET A 107 7.56 0.13 2.54
CA MET A 107 8.40 1.02 1.75
C MET A 107 8.84 2.23 2.57
N LYS A 108 10.15 2.50 2.61
CA LYS A 108 10.68 3.77 3.10
C LYS A 108 10.51 4.84 2.02
N ALA A 109 9.95 5.99 2.36
CA ALA A 109 9.92 7.15 1.49
C ALA A 109 11.34 7.75 1.33
N PRO A 110 11.65 8.37 0.18
CA PRO A 110 12.93 9.06 -0.02
C PRO A 110 13.16 10.14 1.05
N ASP A 111 14.41 10.36 1.48
CA ASP A 111 14.71 11.28 2.59
C ASP A 111 14.21 12.72 2.35
N ARG A 112 14.21 13.17 1.09
CA ARG A 112 13.64 14.46 0.68
C ARG A 112 12.15 14.65 0.96
N ALA A 113 11.43 13.58 1.33
CA ALA A 113 10.02 13.62 1.69
C ALA A 113 9.75 14.24 3.07
N GLY A 114 10.77 14.36 3.93
CA GLY A 114 10.58 14.79 5.31
C GLY A 114 9.60 13.88 6.07
N SER A 115 8.90 14.42 7.07
CA SER A 115 7.86 13.72 7.83
C SER A 115 6.53 13.61 7.08
N ARG A 116 6.46 13.96 5.79
CA ARG A 116 5.21 13.90 5.01
C ARG A 116 5.50 13.70 3.52
N PRO A 117 5.42 12.46 3.02
CA PRO A 117 5.61 12.21 1.62
C PRO A 117 4.52 12.87 0.77
N ASP A 118 4.94 13.45 -0.34
CA ASP A 118 4.04 13.94 -1.37
C ASP A 118 3.57 12.79 -2.25
N PHE A 119 2.39 12.24 -1.94
CA PHE A 119 1.81 11.15 -2.70
C PHE A 119 1.43 11.50 -4.15
N ALA A 120 1.45 12.78 -4.55
CA ALA A 120 1.33 13.15 -5.97
C ALA A 120 2.55 12.70 -6.79
N THR A 121 3.73 12.80 -6.17
CA THR A 121 5.02 12.56 -6.83
C THR A 121 5.73 11.32 -6.32
N LEU A 122 5.31 10.77 -5.17
CA LEU A 122 5.83 9.53 -4.61
C LEU A 122 5.46 8.36 -5.53
N ARG A 123 6.47 7.68 -6.05
CA ARG A 123 6.31 6.43 -6.80
C ARG A 123 6.57 5.25 -5.88
N TRP A 124 5.80 4.18 -5.99
CA TRP A 124 6.35 2.87 -5.63
C TRP A 124 7.18 2.38 -6.81
N VAL A 125 8.30 1.75 -6.52
CA VAL A 125 9.18 1.14 -7.53
C VAL A 125 9.48 -0.29 -7.12
N GLY A 126 9.68 -1.18 -8.08
CA GLY A 126 10.00 -2.59 -7.85
C GLY A 126 8.88 -3.53 -8.26
N GLU A 127 9.28 -4.70 -8.77
CA GLU A 127 8.42 -5.70 -9.40
C GLU A 127 7.22 -6.11 -8.53
N VAL A 128 7.47 -6.42 -7.24
CA VAL A 128 6.41 -6.83 -6.29
C VAL A 128 5.37 -5.73 -6.08
N ARG A 129 5.79 -4.46 -6.03
CA ARG A 129 4.89 -3.32 -5.82
C ARG A 129 4.15 -2.92 -7.10
N GLY A 130 4.78 -3.09 -8.27
CA GLY A 130 4.12 -2.97 -9.57
C GLY A 130 3.00 -4.00 -9.73
N ALA A 131 3.29 -5.28 -9.46
CA ALA A 131 2.29 -6.33 -9.48
C ALA A 131 1.12 -6.04 -8.51
N ALA A 132 1.41 -5.57 -7.30
CA ALA A 132 0.39 -5.16 -6.33
C ALA A 132 -0.50 -4.00 -6.83
N ALA A 133 0.11 -3.00 -7.47
CA ALA A 133 -0.59 -1.86 -8.06
C ALA A 133 -1.46 -2.28 -9.26
N THR A 134 -0.95 -3.17 -10.11
CA THR A 134 -1.69 -3.78 -11.21
C THR A 134 -2.90 -4.57 -10.70
N VAL A 135 -2.74 -5.43 -9.67
CA VAL A 135 -3.85 -6.22 -9.11
C VAL A 135 -4.97 -5.32 -8.56
N ASN A 136 -4.62 -4.25 -7.83
CA ASN A 136 -5.60 -3.26 -7.41
C ASN A 136 -6.26 -2.54 -8.61
N GLY A 137 -5.49 -2.23 -9.65
CA GLY A 137 -5.97 -1.58 -10.88
C GLY A 137 -7.01 -2.40 -11.65
N LEU A 138 -6.94 -3.74 -11.60
CA LEU A 138 -7.93 -4.63 -12.23
C LEU A 138 -9.36 -4.45 -11.69
N VAL A 139 -9.52 -3.88 -10.50
CA VAL A 139 -10.84 -3.54 -9.94
C VAL A 139 -11.50 -2.40 -10.73
N TYR A 140 -10.70 -1.45 -11.21
CA TYR A 140 -11.18 -0.24 -11.89
C TYR A 140 -11.15 -0.38 -13.41
N ALA A 141 -10.20 -1.15 -13.94
CA ALA A 141 -10.09 -1.48 -15.36
C ALA A 141 -9.84 -2.98 -15.53
N PRO A 142 -10.90 -3.82 -15.49
CA PRO A 142 -10.76 -5.25 -15.74
C PRO A 142 -10.15 -5.47 -17.13
N ALA A 143 -9.04 -6.21 -17.20
CA ALA A 143 -8.45 -6.58 -18.49
C ALA A 143 -9.48 -7.37 -19.32
N ARG A 144 -9.49 -7.18 -20.64
CA ARG A 144 -10.29 -7.97 -21.57
C ARG A 144 -9.72 -9.40 -21.67
N ASP A 145 -10.08 -10.23 -20.70
CA ASP A 145 -10.14 -11.70 -20.74
C ASP A 145 -9.06 -12.46 -21.54
N ASP A 146 -7.78 -12.18 -21.30
CA ASP A 146 -6.66 -12.93 -21.87
C ASP A 146 -5.54 -13.26 -20.87
N ARG A 147 -5.71 -12.93 -19.58
CA ARG A 147 -4.75 -13.24 -18.50
C ARG A 147 -5.30 -14.06 -17.34
N THR A 148 -6.38 -14.80 -17.56
CA THR A 148 -6.88 -15.80 -16.59
C THR A 148 -5.97 -17.03 -16.57
N GLY A 149 -4.82 -16.94 -15.92
CA GLY A 149 -3.92 -18.07 -15.80
C GLY A 149 -2.72 -17.73 -14.94
N GLN A 150 -2.79 -18.13 -13.66
CA GLN A 150 -1.76 -17.98 -12.63
C GLN A 150 -1.39 -16.55 -12.29
N LEU A 151 -2.06 -15.99 -11.28
CA LEU A 151 -1.45 -14.89 -10.55
C LEU A 151 -0.30 -15.50 -9.74
N TRP A 152 0.90 -14.90 -9.84
CA TRP A 152 2.13 -15.37 -9.19
C TRP A 152 2.00 -15.66 -7.68
N PHE A 153 0.94 -15.17 -7.04
CA PHE A 153 0.64 -15.31 -5.62
C PHE A 153 -0.04 -16.64 -5.22
N ASP A 154 -0.54 -17.43 -6.16
CA ASP A 154 -1.28 -18.68 -5.88
C ASP A 154 -0.39 -19.80 -5.30
N GLY A 155 0.94 -19.65 -5.36
CA GLY A 155 1.91 -20.67 -4.95
C GLY A 155 2.40 -20.62 -3.49
N PHE A 156 1.95 -19.66 -2.67
CA PHE A 156 2.60 -19.33 -1.38
C PHE A 156 1.90 -19.83 -0.12
N GLY A 157 0.93 -20.76 -0.22
CA GLY A 157 0.22 -21.28 0.96
C GLY A 157 -0.71 -20.28 1.65
N VAL A 158 -0.84 -19.06 1.11
CA VAL A 158 -1.99 -18.20 1.33
C VAL A 158 -3.09 -18.71 0.39
N PRO A 159 -4.19 -19.31 0.90
CA PRO A 159 -5.24 -19.78 0.02
C PRO A 159 -5.73 -18.60 -0.83
N PRO A 160 -5.80 -18.73 -2.18
CA PRO A 160 -6.57 -17.76 -2.94
C PRO A 160 -7.96 -17.75 -2.30
N PRO A 161 -8.50 -16.59 -1.90
CA PRO A 161 -9.87 -16.55 -1.41
C PRO A 161 -10.71 -17.18 -2.50
N THR A 162 -11.46 -18.22 -2.12
CA THR A 162 -12.35 -18.98 -2.98
C THR A 162 -12.99 -18.04 -3.98
N ARG A 163 -12.76 -18.30 -5.28
CA ARG A 163 -13.39 -17.73 -6.49
C ARG A 163 -14.03 -16.36 -6.25
N PRO A 164 -13.60 -15.25 -6.90
CA PRO A 164 -14.13 -13.91 -6.63
C PRO A 164 -15.65 -13.96 -6.53
N VAL A 165 -16.15 -13.93 -5.29
CA VAL A 165 -17.57 -13.80 -5.03
C VAL A 165 -17.85 -12.40 -5.56
N PRO A 166 -18.74 -12.22 -6.54
CA PRO A 166 -19.15 -10.89 -6.95
C PRO A 166 -19.54 -10.17 -5.66
N PRO A 167 -18.99 -8.99 -5.36
CA PRO A 167 -19.32 -8.32 -4.13
C PRO A 167 -20.84 -8.14 -4.11
N ALA A 168 -21.49 -8.81 -3.16
CA ALA A 168 -22.95 -8.72 -3.01
C ALA A 168 -23.35 -7.27 -2.68
N ASP A 169 -22.44 -6.49 -2.11
CA ASP A 169 -22.71 -5.16 -1.59
C ASP A 169 -21.49 -4.24 -1.78
N GLY A 170 -21.31 -3.61 -2.95
CA GLY A 170 -20.46 -2.40 -3.11
C GLY A 170 -18.97 -2.46 -2.68
N HIS A 171 -18.42 -3.62 -2.32
CA HIS A 171 -17.06 -3.76 -1.83
C HIS A 171 -16.04 -3.60 -2.97
N VAL A 172 -15.12 -2.64 -2.82
CA VAL A 172 -14.00 -2.44 -3.73
C VAL A 172 -13.07 -3.66 -3.61
N GLY A 173 -12.84 -4.39 -4.70
CA GLY A 173 -12.02 -5.63 -4.73
C GLY A 173 -10.52 -5.44 -4.49
N LEU A 174 -10.11 -4.38 -3.79
CA LEU A 174 -8.73 -4.04 -3.46
C LEU A 174 -8.14 -5.06 -2.50
N ARG A 175 -6.86 -5.36 -2.66
CA ARG A 175 -6.14 -6.39 -1.88
C ARG A 175 -4.81 -5.93 -1.35
N HIS A 176 -4.17 -4.97 -2.00
CA HIS A 176 -2.83 -4.56 -1.63
C HIS A 176 -2.81 -3.17 -1.03
N VAL A 177 -2.07 -3.03 0.07
CA VAL A 177 -1.73 -1.75 0.68
C VAL A 177 -0.23 -1.65 0.84
N VAL A 178 0.27 -0.42 0.90
CA VAL A 178 1.68 -0.15 1.22
C VAL A 178 1.72 0.67 2.50
N LEU A 179 2.48 0.19 3.46
CA LEU A 179 2.97 1.01 4.56
C LEU A 179 4.14 1.84 4.04
N VAL A 180 3.87 3.12 3.80
CA VAL A 180 4.89 4.12 3.51
C VAL A 180 5.36 4.70 4.83
N TRP A 181 6.66 4.70 5.10
CA TRP A 181 7.20 5.30 6.31
C TRP A 181 8.38 6.24 6.01
N THR A 182 8.58 7.21 6.89
CA THR A 182 9.69 8.17 6.85
C THR A 182 10.49 8.05 8.14
N GLY A 183 11.79 8.37 8.06
CA GLY A 183 12.68 8.40 9.21
C GLY A 183 13.56 9.64 9.14
N ALA A 184 13.56 10.47 10.18
CA ALA A 184 14.48 11.59 10.33
C ALA A 184 15.68 11.15 11.18
N ALA A 185 16.87 11.19 10.59
CA ALA A 185 18.09 10.70 11.25
C ALA A 185 18.53 11.65 12.38
N ALA A 186 18.36 12.96 12.21
CA ALA A 186 18.78 13.95 13.20
C ALA A 186 18.03 13.85 14.55
N THR A 187 16.80 13.34 14.52
CA THR A 187 15.89 13.27 15.68
C THR A 187 15.47 11.84 16.01
N SER A 188 15.94 10.84 15.26
CA SER A 188 15.50 9.45 15.35
C SER A 188 13.97 9.26 15.28
N THR A 189 13.25 10.18 14.65
CA THR A 189 11.79 10.13 14.58
C THR A 189 11.30 9.43 13.33
N THR A 190 10.12 8.82 13.39
CA THR A 190 9.48 8.16 12.25
C THR A 190 8.03 8.61 12.10
N ALA A 191 7.51 8.54 10.88
CA ALA A 191 6.09 8.72 10.61
C ALA A 191 5.63 7.71 9.54
N GLY A 192 4.36 7.31 9.59
CA GLY A 192 3.83 6.23 8.77
C GLY A 192 2.47 6.57 8.14
N TRP A 193 2.24 6.03 6.95
CA TRP A 193 1.00 6.13 6.19
C TRP A 193 0.65 4.77 5.61
N LEU A 194 -0.64 4.46 5.61
CA LEU A 194 -1.18 3.38 4.80
C LEU A 194 -1.64 3.96 3.47
N ALA A 195 -1.31 3.33 2.35
CA ALA A 195 -1.69 3.82 1.04
C ALA A 195 -2.06 2.69 0.08
N VAL A 196 -2.94 2.99 -0.88
CA VAL A 196 -3.41 2.06 -1.91
C VAL A 196 -2.64 2.33 -3.21
N PRO A 197 -1.74 1.44 -3.62
CA PRO A 197 -1.00 1.62 -4.87
C PRO A 197 -1.90 1.33 -6.08
N TRP A 198 -1.69 2.04 -7.18
CA TRP A 198 -2.44 1.91 -8.43
C TRP A 198 -1.64 2.27 -9.68
N GLU A 199 -1.49 1.33 -10.59
CA GLU A 199 -0.73 1.57 -11.82
C GLU A 199 -1.64 2.10 -12.93
N HIS A 200 -1.33 3.30 -13.43
CA HIS A 200 -1.97 3.88 -14.60
C HIS A 200 -1.00 4.82 -15.34
N ASP A 201 -0.94 4.69 -16.67
CA ASP A 201 0.06 5.34 -17.54
C ASP A 201 0.06 6.88 -17.46
N ALA A 202 -1.05 7.49 -17.02
CA ALA A 202 -1.23 8.94 -16.92
C ALA A 202 -1.77 9.43 -15.56
N GLY A 203 -1.87 8.55 -14.54
CA GLY A 203 -2.58 8.83 -13.30
C GLY A 203 -1.68 9.04 -12.07
N PRO A 204 -2.23 9.58 -10.96
CA PRO A 204 -1.56 9.52 -9.67
C PRO A 204 -1.27 8.08 -9.33
N THR A 205 -0.12 7.85 -8.71
CA THR A 205 0.25 6.52 -8.30
C THR A 205 -0.76 6.01 -7.23
N TRP A 206 -1.24 6.85 -6.33
CA TRP A 206 -2.00 6.34 -5.18
C TRP A 206 -3.49 6.64 -5.32
N LEU A 207 -4.35 5.64 -5.08
CA LEU A 207 -5.81 5.82 -5.03
C LEU A 207 -6.24 6.50 -3.73
N ALA A 208 -5.60 6.14 -2.62
CA ALA A 208 -5.87 6.70 -1.30
C ALA A 208 -4.63 6.59 -0.40
N ALA A 209 -4.50 7.50 0.58
CA ALA A 209 -3.52 7.42 1.65
C ALA A 209 -4.09 7.96 2.97
N LEU A 210 -3.70 7.33 4.10
CA LEU A 210 -4.10 7.69 5.46
C LEU A 210 -2.87 7.76 6.37
N PRO A 211 -2.71 8.82 7.19
CA PRO A 211 -1.70 8.83 8.23
C PRO A 211 -2.00 7.79 9.31
N LEU A 212 -0.95 7.14 9.81
CA LEU A 212 -1.03 6.13 10.88
C LEU A 212 -0.41 6.64 12.18
N TRP A 213 0.83 7.12 12.12
CA TRP A 213 1.58 7.64 13.26
C TRP A 213 2.56 8.74 12.85
N ALA A 214 3.00 9.52 13.83
CA ALA A 214 4.15 10.41 13.73
C ALA A 214 4.80 10.55 15.11
N HIS A 215 6.08 10.21 15.19
CA HIS A 215 6.93 10.47 16.34
C HIS A 215 7.58 11.85 16.13
N GLY A 216 7.46 12.77 17.08
CA GLY A 216 7.92 14.17 16.95
C GLY A 216 6.87 15.16 17.45
N PRO A 217 7.16 16.48 17.48
CA PRO A 217 6.17 17.49 17.86
C PRO A 217 4.92 17.42 16.95
N ASP A 218 3.74 17.66 17.53
CA ASP A 218 2.36 17.46 17.00
C ASP A 218 1.99 18.28 15.74
N GLU A 219 2.84 18.31 14.72
CA GLU A 219 2.51 18.90 13.42
C GLU A 219 2.45 17.82 12.35
N VAL A 220 1.34 17.08 12.32
CA VAL A 220 0.93 16.35 11.10
C VAL A 220 -0.20 17.11 10.40
N PRO A 221 0.10 18.11 9.56
CA PRO A 221 -0.91 18.62 8.65
C PRO A 221 -1.30 17.51 7.65
N ALA A 222 -2.59 17.42 7.30
CA ALA A 222 -3.17 16.39 6.42
C ALA A 222 -2.53 16.38 5.01
N PRO A 223 -2.28 15.20 4.38
CA PRO A 223 -1.56 15.03 3.10
C PRO A 223 -2.04 15.99 1.99
N ARG A 224 -1.12 16.39 1.09
CA ARG A 224 -1.41 17.45 0.11
C ARG A 224 -2.33 16.83 -0.93
N ARG A 225 -3.48 17.47 -1.18
CA ARG A 225 -4.50 16.98 -2.11
C ARG A 225 -3.89 16.81 -3.51
N VAL A 226 -4.05 15.62 -4.08
CA VAL A 226 -3.73 15.28 -5.47
C VAL A 226 -4.93 15.63 -6.37
N PRO A 227 -4.74 15.90 -7.68
CA PRO A 227 -5.85 16.05 -8.62
C PRO A 227 -6.70 14.78 -8.62
N ALA A 228 -8.01 14.94 -8.47
CA ALA A 228 -8.95 13.82 -8.40
C ALA A 228 -8.94 13.03 -9.71
N VAL A 229 -8.92 11.71 -9.61
CA VAL A 229 -9.29 10.83 -10.71
C VAL A 229 -10.77 10.52 -10.52
N SER A 230 -11.63 11.18 -11.29
CA SER A 230 -13.03 10.78 -11.41
C SER A 230 -13.12 9.72 -12.49
N LEU A 231 -13.07 8.45 -12.13
CA LEU A 231 -13.40 7.37 -13.06
C LEU A 231 -14.93 7.25 -13.09
N SER A 232 -15.55 7.65 -14.20
CA SER A 232 -16.98 7.42 -14.42
C SER A 232 -17.25 5.92 -14.56
N PHE A 233 -18.22 5.42 -13.80
CA PHE A 233 -18.67 4.01 -13.84
C PHE A 233 -19.72 3.73 -14.92
N ASP A 234 -20.02 4.69 -15.79
CA ASP A 234 -21.05 4.52 -16.82
C ASP A 234 -20.49 3.85 -18.09
N ARG A 235 -20.79 2.54 -18.18
CA ARG A 235 -21.01 1.74 -19.39
C ARG A 235 -19.80 1.40 -20.29
N VAL A 236 -19.31 0.16 -20.11
CA VAL A 236 -19.17 -0.76 -21.25
C VAL A 236 -19.93 -2.03 -20.90
N ALA A 237 -21.25 -2.00 -21.06
CA ALA A 237 -21.96 -3.25 -21.31
C ALA A 237 -21.43 -3.79 -22.65
N PRO A 238 -20.94 -5.04 -22.74
CA PRO A 238 -20.62 -5.62 -24.03
C PRO A 238 -21.91 -5.67 -24.86
N ASP A 239 -21.84 -5.16 -26.09
CA ASP A 239 -22.94 -5.26 -27.05
C ASP A 239 -23.31 -6.75 -27.21
N PRO A 240 -24.59 -7.14 -27.10
CA PRO A 240 -24.97 -8.53 -27.25
C PRO A 240 -24.53 -9.05 -28.61
N ALA A 241 -23.80 -10.16 -28.61
CA ALA A 241 -23.29 -10.78 -29.83
C ALA A 241 -24.43 -11.05 -30.82
N PRO A 242 -24.24 -10.76 -32.13
CA PRO A 242 -25.25 -11.05 -33.13
C PRO A 242 -25.52 -12.55 -33.20
N PRO A 243 -26.79 -12.97 -33.43
CA PRO A 243 -27.15 -14.38 -33.46
C PRO A 243 -26.42 -15.11 -34.60
N PRO A 244 -26.10 -16.41 -34.40
CA PRO A 244 -25.36 -17.18 -35.39
C PRO A 244 -26.15 -17.29 -36.70
N VAL A 245 -25.51 -16.87 -37.79
CA VAL A 245 -26.01 -17.04 -39.15
C VAL A 245 -26.06 -18.53 -39.46
N ARG A 246 -27.26 -19.10 -39.57
CA ARG A 246 -27.46 -20.44 -40.12
C ARG A 246 -27.08 -20.39 -41.60
N ARG A 247 -25.97 -21.04 -41.97
CA ARG A 247 -25.69 -21.35 -43.38
C ARG A 247 -26.68 -22.43 -43.82
N ALA A 248 -27.46 -22.11 -44.85
CA ALA A 248 -28.23 -23.07 -45.63
C ALA A 248 -27.33 -23.79 -46.63
#